data_AF-A0A6J6QFC9-F1
#
_entry.id   AF-A0A6J6QFC9-F1
#
_cell.length_a   1.000
_cell.length_b   1.000
_cell.length_c   1.000
_cell.angle_alpha   90.00
_cell.angle_beta   90.00
_cell.angle_gamma   90.00
#
_symmetry.space_group_name_H-M   'P 1'
#
loop_
_entity.id
_entity.type
_entity.pdbx_description
1 polymer ?
#
loop_
_entity_poly.entity_id
_entity_poly.type
_entity_poly.pdbx_seq_one_letter_code
_entity_poly.pdbx_strand_id
1 'polypeptide(L)'
;MTDPCVYVVHSIDTEGPLGGDARRNPDGSAEFFDSWDDILVSLAELTAADWRSAHCDSFGDPYRFNWFIMDFTGFATNPKCRVAEYHDTWDRIHSLPVELDGRYWHYHVPPANGAGDQWSESWLTSNECNVVLARRLLERGAFPAAFRAGGTIEDDAASRWLEEVIPIDYSNRVSDRSVPTDDLYRFNWFGAPDVWGGYHPSRVNFLQPGDTRRYIYRCIDYRSRYNDMTEEIATECFLAAKADGRPRVLSFFSHDTRDMRPETYEAVALLRAVSEQTGVPWRSATAVDAHCAYADITPKPLTVAVSDADGGFQIDVMGDAFQLIPFVAAELRDGRFARLFPRPSGGGRWKLETFGQELVSLGVAVSNAAGVTALQCGRVVDGSFHAVSA
;
A
#
# COMPACT_ATOMS: atom_id res chain seq x y z
N MET A 1 3.59 0.33 -31.50
CA MET A 1 3.09 -0.70 -30.56
C MET A 1 4.26 -1.04 -29.68
N THR A 2 4.15 -0.77 -28.38
CA THR A 2 5.10 -1.27 -27.39
C THR A 2 5.05 -2.79 -27.40
N ASP A 3 6.19 -3.46 -27.31
CA ASP A 3 6.20 -4.92 -27.22
C ASP A 3 5.42 -5.36 -25.97
N PRO A 4 4.68 -6.50 -26.03
CA PRO A 4 3.93 -7.00 -24.89
C PRO A 4 4.87 -7.23 -23.70
N CYS A 5 4.51 -6.72 -22.53
CA CYS A 5 5.31 -6.87 -21.31
C CYS A 5 4.38 -7.06 -20.11
N VAL A 6 4.74 -7.99 -19.22
CA VAL A 6 4.07 -8.16 -17.93
C VAL A 6 4.84 -7.40 -16.86
N TYR A 7 4.14 -6.52 -16.14
CA TYR A 7 4.67 -5.83 -14.96
C TYR A 7 4.30 -6.64 -13.73
N VAL A 8 5.30 -7.13 -13.02
CA VAL A 8 5.17 -7.94 -11.83
C VAL A 8 5.25 -7.06 -10.60
N VAL A 9 4.21 -7.12 -9.76
CA VAL A 9 4.14 -6.43 -8.48
C VAL A 9 4.11 -7.47 -7.37
N HIS A 10 5.28 -7.79 -6.83
CA HIS A 10 5.42 -8.62 -5.63
C HIS A 10 5.16 -7.76 -4.39
N SER A 11 3.93 -7.85 -3.88
CA SER A 11 3.44 -7.13 -2.72
C SER A 11 3.84 -7.84 -1.44
N ILE A 12 4.47 -7.15 -0.50
CA ILE A 12 4.79 -7.71 0.80
C ILE A 12 3.87 -7.04 1.83
N ASP A 13 2.89 -7.80 2.32
CA ASP A 13 2.08 -7.39 3.46
C ASP A 13 2.99 -7.48 4.69
N THR A 14 3.57 -6.33 5.02
CA THR A 14 4.64 -6.20 6.01
C THR A 14 4.00 -5.96 7.37
N GLU A 15 3.95 -7.01 8.17
CA GLU A 15 3.29 -7.04 9.47
C GLU A 15 4.25 -7.19 10.65
N GLY A 16 5.52 -7.50 10.40
CA GLY A 16 6.51 -7.78 11.44
C GLY A 16 6.25 -9.11 12.18
N PRO A 17 6.88 -9.34 13.33
CA PRO A 17 6.78 -10.62 14.03
C PRO A 17 5.40 -10.84 14.66
N LEU A 18 4.92 -12.09 14.63
CA LEU A 18 3.59 -12.47 15.16
C LEU A 18 3.55 -12.63 16.69
N GLY A 19 4.67 -12.37 17.38
CA GLY A 19 4.85 -12.50 18.83
C GLY A 19 4.78 -13.96 19.34
N GLY A 20 5.07 -14.16 20.64
CA GLY A 20 5.61 -15.42 21.22
C GLY A 20 4.74 -16.69 21.26
N ASP A 21 3.71 -16.79 20.42
CA ASP A 21 2.90 -18.01 20.21
C ASP A 21 2.61 -18.18 18.71
N ALA A 22 3.62 -17.93 17.87
CA ALA A 22 3.55 -18.22 16.45
C ALA A 22 3.36 -19.72 16.22
N ARG A 23 2.53 -20.04 15.22
CA ARG A 23 2.34 -21.41 14.75
C ARG A 23 3.69 -22.00 14.29
N ARG A 24 3.89 -23.29 14.56
CA ARG A 24 5.06 -24.06 14.14
C ARG A 24 4.64 -25.12 13.14
N ASN A 25 5.58 -25.50 12.27
CA ASN A 25 5.42 -26.64 11.39
C ASN A 25 5.30 -27.95 12.19
N PRO A 26 4.79 -29.04 11.61
CA PRO A 26 4.68 -30.33 12.29
C PRO A 26 6.01 -30.89 12.84
N ASP A 27 7.14 -30.47 12.28
CA ASP A 27 8.50 -30.84 12.72
C ASP A 27 9.06 -29.93 13.84
N GLY A 28 8.28 -28.94 14.28
CA GLY A 28 8.66 -27.97 15.31
C GLY A 28 9.43 -26.75 14.78
N SER A 29 9.77 -26.68 13.49
CA SER A 29 10.38 -25.50 12.89
C SER A 29 9.42 -24.32 12.85
N ALA A 30 9.97 -23.09 12.82
CA ALA A 30 9.17 -21.87 12.73
C ALA A 30 8.39 -21.85 11.41
N GLU A 31 7.05 -21.81 11.48
CA GLU A 31 6.23 -21.47 10.31
C GLU A 31 6.13 -19.96 10.16
N PHE A 32 6.01 -19.25 11.29
CA PHE A 32 6.12 -17.81 11.39
C PHE A 32 7.21 -17.41 12.39
N PHE A 33 7.76 -16.22 12.17
CA PHE A 33 8.79 -15.61 12.98
C PHE A 33 8.21 -14.82 14.16
N ASP A 34 8.88 -14.96 15.30
CA ASP A 34 8.53 -14.30 16.56
C ASP A 34 9.36 -13.05 16.83
N SER A 35 10.40 -12.81 16.04
CA SER A 35 11.36 -11.72 16.24
C SER A 35 11.73 -11.02 14.93
N TRP A 36 12.13 -9.76 15.05
CA TRP A 36 12.71 -9.02 13.93
C TRP A 36 14.04 -9.61 13.46
N ASP A 37 14.83 -10.21 14.35
CA ASP A 37 16.13 -10.77 13.98
C ASP A 37 15.96 -11.88 12.93
N ASP A 38 14.97 -12.75 13.09
CA ASP A 38 14.67 -13.82 12.13
C ASP A 38 14.15 -13.26 10.79
N ILE A 39 13.24 -12.28 10.85
CA ILE A 39 12.69 -11.61 9.66
C ILE A 39 13.82 -10.93 8.87
N LEU A 40 14.63 -10.12 9.55
CA LEU A 40 15.68 -9.32 8.93
C LEU A 40 16.77 -10.18 8.30
N VAL A 41 17.04 -11.40 8.80
CA VAL A 41 17.93 -12.35 8.12
C VAL A 41 17.40 -12.73 6.74
N SER A 42 16.12 -13.07 6.63
CA SER A 42 15.48 -13.41 5.35
C SER A 42 15.47 -12.19 4.41
N LEU A 43 15.05 -11.03 4.92
CA LEU A 43 14.92 -9.82 4.11
C LEU A 43 16.27 -9.23 3.69
N ALA A 44 17.32 -9.32 4.51
CA ALA A 44 18.66 -8.84 4.15
C ALA A 44 19.25 -9.61 2.97
N GLU A 45 19.00 -10.92 2.87
CA GLU A 45 19.40 -11.72 1.71
C GLU A 45 18.65 -11.28 0.45
N LEU A 46 17.32 -11.17 0.53
CA LEU A 46 16.47 -10.81 -0.60
C LEU A 46 16.69 -9.38 -1.10
N THR A 47 17.02 -8.47 -0.20
CA THR A 47 17.26 -7.06 -0.56
C THR A 47 18.69 -6.80 -1.01
N ALA A 48 19.63 -7.74 -0.83
CA ALA A 48 21.02 -7.59 -1.22
C ALA A 48 21.20 -7.42 -2.75
N ALA A 49 22.15 -6.56 -3.13
CA ALA A 49 22.43 -6.25 -4.53
C ALA A 49 22.78 -7.49 -5.37
N ASP A 50 23.60 -8.40 -4.82
CA ASP A 50 24.00 -9.64 -5.50
C ASP A 50 22.80 -10.55 -5.76
N TRP A 51 21.91 -10.69 -4.78
CA TRP A 51 20.70 -11.49 -4.93
C TRP A 51 19.78 -10.89 -6.00
N ARG A 52 19.49 -9.58 -5.93
CA ARG A 52 18.60 -8.90 -6.88
C ARG A 52 19.14 -8.95 -8.31
N SER A 53 20.46 -8.86 -8.48
CA SER A 53 21.12 -8.95 -9.78
C SER A 53 21.07 -10.37 -10.34
N ALA A 54 21.25 -11.39 -9.51
CA ALA A 54 21.11 -12.80 -9.92
C ALA A 54 19.65 -13.18 -10.25
N HIS A 55 18.69 -12.45 -9.67
CA HIS A 55 17.25 -12.64 -9.84
C HIS A 55 16.61 -11.54 -10.70
N CYS A 56 17.38 -10.93 -11.61
CA CYS A 56 16.92 -9.87 -12.48
C CYS A 56 15.74 -10.28 -13.37
N ASP A 57 15.02 -9.28 -13.85
CA ASP A 57 13.92 -9.45 -14.79
C ASP A 57 14.39 -9.75 -16.23
N SER A 58 13.46 -9.81 -17.19
CA SER A 58 13.77 -10.13 -18.59
C SER A 58 14.68 -9.11 -19.29
N PHE A 59 14.90 -7.94 -18.68
CA PHE A 59 15.70 -6.85 -19.22
C PHE A 59 17.03 -6.67 -18.47
N GLY A 60 17.31 -7.51 -17.47
CA GLY A 60 18.50 -7.41 -16.63
C GLY A 60 18.36 -6.39 -15.50
N ASP A 61 17.18 -5.82 -15.28
CA ASP A 61 16.96 -4.91 -14.16
C ASP A 61 16.86 -5.69 -12.84
N PRO A 62 17.48 -5.22 -11.73
CA PRO A 62 17.42 -5.92 -10.45
C PRO A 62 15.99 -6.09 -9.95
N TYR A 63 15.71 -7.23 -9.32
CA TYR A 63 14.37 -7.52 -8.77
C TYR A 63 13.92 -6.45 -7.76
N ARG A 64 12.66 -6.03 -7.83
CA ARG A 64 12.04 -5.02 -6.95
C ARG A 64 10.91 -5.61 -6.10
N PHE A 65 10.84 -5.17 -4.85
CA PHE A 65 9.75 -5.48 -3.93
C PHE A 65 8.82 -4.28 -3.74
N ASN A 66 7.62 -4.56 -3.21
CA ASN A 66 6.64 -3.56 -2.85
C ASN A 66 6.23 -3.76 -1.40
N TRP A 67 6.82 -2.99 -0.50
CA TRP A 67 6.56 -3.07 0.94
C TRP A 67 5.26 -2.32 1.26
N PHE A 68 4.18 -3.06 1.51
CA PHE A 68 2.95 -2.51 2.06
C PHE A 68 3.05 -2.59 3.59
N ILE A 69 3.36 -1.45 4.21
CA ILE A 69 3.84 -1.40 5.60
C ILE A 69 2.70 -1.10 6.56
N MET A 70 2.49 -2.01 7.51
CA MET A 70 1.52 -1.89 8.60
C MET A 70 2.15 -1.38 9.89
N ASP A 71 1.44 -0.47 10.55
CA ASP A 71 1.60 -0.16 11.96
C ASP A 71 0.47 -0.88 12.72
N PHE A 72 0.81 -1.81 13.63
CA PHE A 72 -0.20 -2.56 14.40
C PHE A 72 -0.67 -1.74 15.62
N THR A 73 -1.46 -0.70 15.38
CA THR A 73 -1.86 0.28 16.41
C THR A 73 -3.39 0.45 16.49
N GLY A 74 -3.86 1.18 17.50
CA GLY A 74 -5.30 1.45 17.70
C GLY A 74 -6.10 0.30 18.34
N PHE A 75 -5.43 -0.75 18.82
CA PHE A 75 -6.03 -1.85 19.56
C PHE A 75 -5.99 -1.62 21.07
N ALA A 76 -7.03 -2.07 21.79
CA ALA A 76 -7.12 -2.03 23.25
C ALA A 76 -6.42 -3.22 23.91
N THR A 77 -6.31 -4.36 23.22
CA THR A 77 -5.58 -5.54 23.68
C THR A 77 -4.59 -6.03 22.64
N ASN A 78 -3.54 -6.71 23.10
CA ASN A 78 -2.54 -7.32 22.23
C ASN A 78 -2.21 -8.74 22.71
N PRO A 79 -3.15 -9.70 22.57
CA PRO A 79 -3.02 -11.04 23.15
C PRO A 79 -1.90 -11.87 22.50
N LYS A 80 -1.46 -11.48 21.29
CA LYS A 80 -0.35 -12.11 20.57
C LYS A 80 0.99 -11.41 20.79
N CYS A 81 1.05 -10.35 21.61
CA CYS A 81 2.27 -9.59 21.86
C CYS A 81 2.97 -9.12 20.56
N ARG A 82 2.18 -8.76 19.54
CA ARG A 82 2.69 -8.16 18.30
C ARG A 82 3.39 -6.83 18.60
N VAL A 83 4.29 -6.39 17.73
CA VAL A 83 4.88 -5.06 17.88
C VAL A 83 3.81 -4.00 17.60
N ALA A 84 3.45 -3.22 18.63
CA ALA A 84 2.35 -2.26 18.59
C ALA A 84 2.83 -0.79 18.64
N GLU A 85 4.06 -0.55 18.22
CA GLU A 85 4.68 0.77 18.19
C GLU A 85 4.50 1.40 16.80
N TYR A 86 4.16 2.69 16.76
CA TYR A 86 4.16 3.43 15.51
C TYR A 86 5.56 3.42 14.90
N HIS A 87 5.62 3.14 13.60
CA HIS A 87 6.81 3.19 12.77
C HIS A 87 7.88 2.14 13.05
N ASP A 88 7.71 1.20 13.98
CA ASP A 88 8.71 0.15 14.15
C ASP A 88 8.87 -0.65 12.85
N THR A 89 7.79 -1.24 12.31
CA THR A 89 7.81 -1.95 11.01
C THR A 89 8.41 -1.08 9.89
N TRP A 90 8.02 0.20 9.84
CA TRP A 90 8.55 1.15 8.85
C TRP A 90 10.07 1.29 8.97
N ASP A 91 10.58 1.56 10.17
CA ASP A 91 12.00 1.78 10.43
C ASP A 91 12.82 0.50 10.19
N ARG A 92 12.27 -0.68 10.48
CA ARG A 92 12.91 -1.97 10.18
C ARG A 92 13.09 -2.19 8.69
N ILE A 93 12.06 -1.96 7.89
CA ILE A 93 12.17 -2.07 6.43
C ILE A 93 13.15 -1.02 5.88
N HIS A 94 13.15 0.20 6.42
CA HIS A 94 14.07 1.26 6.00
C HIS A 94 15.52 1.02 6.45
N SER A 95 15.77 0.06 7.33
CA SER A 95 17.13 -0.36 7.70
C SER A 95 17.78 -1.28 6.65
N LEU A 96 17.02 -1.75 5.67
CA LEU A 96 17.45 -2.61 4.56
C LEU A 96 17.71 -1.79 3.28
N PRO A 97 18.49 -2.30 2.32
CA PRO A 97 18.69 -1.67 1.00
C PRO A 97 17.42 -1.77 0.12
N VAL A 98 16.51 -0.82 0.32
CA VAL A 98 15.17 -0.76 -0.30
C VAL A 98 14.98 0.44 -1.24
N GLU A 99 16.06 1.06 -1.70
CA GLU A 99 16.02 2.25 -2.56
C GLU A 99 15.35 2.00 -3.92
N LEU A 100 15.37 0.75 -4.39
CA LEU A 100 14.72 0.33 -5.63
C LEU A 100 13.24 -0.03 -5.45
N ASP A 101 12.77 -0.13 -4.21
CA ASP A 101 11.49 -0.73 -3.87
C ASP A 101 10.37 0.30 -3.71
N GLY A 102 9.14 -0.17 -3.94
CA GLY A 102 7.94 0.57 -3.58
C GLY A 102 7.68 0.50 -2.08
N ARG A 103 7.24 1.61 -1.48
CA ARG A 103 6.90 1.72 -0.05
C ARG A 103 5.52 2.33 0.09
N TYR A 104 4.60 1.53 0.59
CA TYR A 104 3.16 1.76 0.53
C TYR A 104 2.52 1.40 1.87
N TRP A 105 1.19 1.42 1.90
CA TRP A 105 0.44 1.26 3.14
C TRP A 105 -0.37 -0.03 3.16
N HIS A 106 -0.11 -0.83 4.18
CA HIS A 106 -0.97 -1.94 4.58
C HIS A 106 -1.68 -1.54 5.88
N TYR A 107 -2.97 -1.83 6.00
CA TYR A 107 -3.71 -1.44 7.20
C TYR A 107 -4.80 -2.43 7.55
N HIS A 108 -4.78 -2.84 8.81
CA HIS A 108 -5.83 -3.62 9.44
C HIS A 108 -6.65 -2.66 10.30
N VAL A 109 -7.95 -2.58 10.05
CA VAL A 109 -8.85 -1.72 10.83
C VAL A 109 -9.06 -2.36 12.21
N PRO A 110 -8.81 -1.66 13.33
CA PRO A 110 -9.14 -2.16 14.65
C PRO A 110 -10.66 -2.42 14.80
N PRO A 111 -11.08 -3.58 15.32
CA PRO A 111 -12.49 -3.87 15.57
C PRO A 111 -13.05 -2.97 16.67
N ALA A 112 -14.37 -2.79 16.71
CA ALA A 112 -15.03 -1.90 17.67
C ALA A 112 -14.77 -2.25 19.15
N ASN A 113 -14.46 -3.52 19.46
CA ASN A 113 -14.09 -3.97 20.80
C ASN A 113 -12.61 -3.77 21.14
N GLY A 114 -11.79 -3.36 20.17
CA GLY A 114 -10.35 -3.14 20.31
C GLY A 114 -9.51 -4.40 20.46
N ALA A 115 -10.02 -5.59 20.14
CA ALA A 115 -9.26 -6.83 20.28
C ALA A 115 -8.18 -6.98 19.19
N GLY A 116 -6.91 -7.14 19.59
CA GLY A 116 -5.75 -7.26 18.69
C GLY A 116 -5.58 -8.59 17.96
N ASP A 117 -6.47 -9.55 18.17
CA ASP A 117 -6.51 -10.84 17.46
C ASP A 117 -7.77 -11.02 16.63
N GLN A 118 -8.51 -9.93 16.41
CA GLN A 118 -9.75 -9.92 15.62
C GLN A 118 -9.64 -8.92 14.47
N TRP A 119 -10.40 -9.20 13.42
CA TRP A 119 -10.55 -8.32 12.27
C TRP A 119 -11.76 -7.41 12.50
N SER A 120 -11.71 -6.18 11.96
CA SER A 120 -12.94 -5.40 11.80
C SER A 120 -13.66 -5.80 10.52
N GLU A 121 -14.98 -5.82 10.59
CA GLU A 121 -15.85 -5.94 9.42
C GLU A 121 -16.16 -4.59 8.78
N SER A 122 -15.78 -3.46 9.40
CA SER A 122 -16.03 -2.14 8.83
C SER A 122 -14.94 -1.12 9.12
N TRP A 123 -14.61 -0.32 8.11
CA TRP A 123 -13.67 0.81 8.24
C TRP A 123 -14.10 1.84 9.29
N LEU A 124 -15.41 1.95 9.56
CA LEU A 124 -15.98 2.98 10.43
C LEU A 124 -15.75 2.69 11.93
N THR A 125 -15.23 1.52 12.29
CA THR A 125 -15.00 1.16 13.70
C THR A 125 -13.84 1.91 14.33
N SER A 126 -12.93 2.49 13.53
CA SER A 126 -11.75 3.16 14.04
C SER A 126 -11.30 4.33 13.16
N ASN A 127 -10.82 5.39 13.82
CA ASN A 127 -10.17 6.53 13.16
C ASN A 127 -8.65 6.35 13.03
N GLU A 128 -8.12 5.18 13.42
CA GLU A 128 -6.69 4.93 13.51
C GLU A 128 -5.97 5.09 12.15
N CYS A 129 -6.67 4.83 11.03
CA CYS A 129 -6.15 5.11 9.68
C CYS A 129 -5.62 6.54 9.52
N ASN A 130 -6.37 7.53 10.02
CA ASN A 130 -5.99 8.93 9.95
C ASN A 130 -4.83 9.25 10.90
N VAL A 131 -4.77 8.58 12.06
CA VAL A 131 -3.69 8.76 13.05
C VAL A 131 -2.37 8.21 12.51
N VAL A 132 -2.38 6.98 11.98
CA VAL A 132 -1.22 6.32 11.38
C VAL A 132 -0.65 7.16 10.23
N LEU A 133 -1.50 7.62 9.30
CA LEU A 133 -1.04 8.45 8.19
C LEU A 133 -0.59 9.84 8.65
N ALA A 134 -1.24 10.43 9.66
CA ALA A 134 -0.82 11.71 10.22
C ALA A 134 0.57 11.62 10.85
N ARG A 135 0.82 10.58 11.66
CA ARG A 135 2.14 10.31 12.24
C ARG A 135 3.18 10.03 11.16
N ARG A 136 2.87 9.16 10.18
CA ARG A 136 3.79 8.83 9.09
C ARG A 136 4.20 10.07 8.28
N LEU A 137 3.26 10.98 8.04
CA LEU A 137 3.54 12.25 7.36
C LEU A 137 4.42 13.17 8.21
N LEU A 138 4.07 13.39 9.48
CA LEU A 138 4.75 14.36 10.35
C LEU A 138 6.10 13.86 10.86
N GLU A 139 6.22 12.58 11.18
CA GLU A 139 7.36 11.97 11.85
C GLU A 139 8.33 11.25 10.90
N ARG A 140 7.89 10.88 9.69
CA ARG A 140 8.73 10.22 8.68
C ARG A 140 8.76 10.94 7.33
N GLY A 141 8.04 12.06 7.19
CA GLY A 141 8.01 12.80 5.92
C GLY A 141 7.52 11.93 4.76
N ALA A 142 6.57 11.02 5.02
CA ALA A 142 6.16 10.00 4.06
C ALA A 142 4.63 9.91 3.96
N PHE A 143 4.14 9.73 2.74
CA PHE A 143 2.72 9.53 2.47
C PHE A 143 2.52 8.53 1.31
N PRO A 144 1.68 7.50 1.48
CA PRO A 144 1.59 6.39 0.53
C PRO A 144 0.81 6.77 -0.73
N ALA A 145 1.29 6.32 -1.89
CA ALA A 145 0.55 6.42 -3.16
C ALA A 145 -0.28 5.16 -3.47
N ALA A 146 0.02 4.03 -2.81
CA ALA A 146 -0.70 2.78 -2.99
C ALA A 146 -1.11 2.14 -1.66
N PHE A 147 -2.12 1.28 -1.71
CA PHE A 147 -2.74 0.64 -0.56
C PHE A 147 -2.97 -0.85 -0.77
N ARG A 148 -2.91 -1.62 0.32
CA ARG A 148 -3.46 -2.97 0.43
C ARG A 148 -4.23 -3.15 1.73
N ALA A 149 -5.46 -3.63 1.64
CA ALA A 149 -6.31 -3.89 2.78
C ALA A 149 -5.81 -5.08 3.60
N GLY A 150 -5.76 -4.92 4.92
CA GLY A 150 -5.56 -5.98 5.89
C GLY A 150 -6.58 -7.09 5.71
N GLY A 151 -6.11 -8.32 5.53
CA GLY A 151 -6.98 -9.46 5.26
C GLY A 151 -7.81 -9.27 3.99
N THR A 152 -7.45 -8.34 3.11
CA THR A 152 -8.21 -7.96 1.91
C THR A 152 -9.66 -7.53 2.21
N ILE A 153 -9.91 -6.98 3.41
CA ILE A 153 -11.22 -6.47 3.83
C ILE A 153 -11.28 -4.96 3.58
N GLU A 154 -11.91 -4.57 2.46
CA GLU A 154 -12.13 -3.18 2.03
C GLU A 154 -13.63 -2.92 1.91
N ASP A 155 -14.38 -2.87 3.00
CA ASP A 155 -15.83 -2.58 2.94
C ASP A 155 -16.13 -1.27 2.17
N ASP A 156 -17.41 -1.02 1.83
CA ASP A 156 -17.80 0.18 1.09
C ASP A 156 -17.33 1.49 1.72
N ALA A 157 -17.21 1.53 3.05
CA ALA A 157 -16.70 2.70 3.76
C ALA A 157 -15.20 2.90 3.53
N ALA A 158 -14.39 1.83 3.59
CA ALA A 158 -12.99 1.86 3.20
C ALA A 158 -12.82 2.35 1.76
N SER A 159 -13.56 1.76 0.82
CA SER A 159 -13.46 2.09 -0.60
C SER A 159 -13.75 3.56 -0.90
N ARG A 160 -14.75 4.15 -0.24
CA ARG A 160 -15.08 5.59 -0.36
C ARG A 160 -14.00 6.47 0.26
N TRP A 161 -13.46 6.08 1.41
CA TRP A 161 -12.35 6.81 2.03
C TRP A 161 -11.10 6.76 1.13
N LEU A 162 -10.79 5.62 0.54
CA LEU A 162 -9.64 5.43 -0.36
C LEU A 162 -9.75 6.28 -1.63
N GLU A 163 -10.94 6.39 -2.24
CA GLU A 163 -11.17 7.28 -3.40
C GLU A 163 -10.85 8.76 -3.11
N GLU A 164 -10.86 9.17 -1.85
CA GLU A 164 -10.51 10.54 -1.45
C GLU A 164 -9.03 10.72 -1.10
N VAL A 165 -8.30 9.63 -0.82
CA VAL A 165 -6.98 9.68 -0.15
C VAL A 165 -5.87 9.00 -0.95
N ILE A 166 -6.10 7.81 -1.51
CA ILE A 166 -5.07 6.97 -2.14
C ILE A 166 -5.45 6.59 -3.58
N PRO A 167 -4.63 6.90 -4.60
CA PRO A 167 -4.98 6.68 -6.00
C PRO A 167 -4.92 5.22 -6.46
N ILE A 168 -4.17 4.37 -5.78
CA ILE A 168 -3.84 3.02 -6.25
C ILE A 168 -4.11 1.99 -5.15
N ASP A 169 -4.79 0.91 -5.49
CA ASP A 169 -5.17 -0.15 -4.58
C ASP A 169 -4.84 -1.52 -5.16
N TYR A 170 -4.20 -2.38 -4.38
CA TYR A 170 -3.84 -3.76 -4.76
C TYR A 170 -4.58 -4.80 -3.91
N SER A 171 -5.80 -4.52 -3.43
CA SER A 171 -6.54 -5.38 -2.49
C SER A 171 -7.40 -6.45 -3.15
N ASN A 172 -7.69 -6.33 -4.46
CA ASN A 172 -8.62 -7.23 -5.13
C ASN A 172 -8.07 -8.66 -5.19
N ARG A 173 -8.61 -9.54 -4.35
CA ARG A 173 -8.18 -10.94 -4.21
C ARG A 173 -9.03 -11.92 -5.01
N VAL A 174 -9.72 -11.46 -6.06
CA VAL A 174 -10.62 -12.31 -6.85
C VAL A 174 -9.89 -13.51 -7.45
N SER A 175 -10.56 -14.65 -7.36
CA SER A 175 -10.07 -15.98 -7.73
C SER A 175 -11.25 -16.87 -8.10
N ASP A 176 -10.95 -18.07 -8.61
CA ASP A 176 -11.91 -19.14 -8.86
C ASP A 176 -12.67 -19.59 -7.59
N ARG A 177 -12.10 -19.35 -6.41
CA ARG A 177 -12.74 -19.60 -5.11
C ARG A 177 -13.72 -18.50 -4.70
N SER A 178 -13.78 -17.39 -5.43
CA SER A 178 -14.75 -16.34 -5.15
C SER A 178 -16.14 -16.75 -5.64
N VAL A 179 -17.12 -16.83 -4.75
CA VAL A 179 -18.45 -17.40 -4.99
C VAL A 179 -19.58 -16.47 -4.51
N PRO A 180 -20.77 -16.48 -5.11
CA PRO A 180 -21.85 -15.55 -4.75
C PRO A 180 -22.43 -15.74 -3.33
N THR A 181 -22.09 -16.82 -2.63
CA THR A 181 -22.66 -17.18 -1.32
C THR A 181 -21.88 -16.62 -0.13
N ASP A 182 -20.64 -16.19 -0.36
CA ASP A 182 -19.72 -15.79 0.69
C ASP A 182 -19.58 -14.27 0.74
N ASP A 183 -19.12 -13.74 1.87
CA ASP A 183 -18.90 -12.31 2.06
C ASP A 183 -17.41 -11.95 1.99
N LEU A 184 -17.13 -10.65 1.91
CA LEU A 184 -15.77 -10.12 1.85
C LEU A 184 -14.91 -10.57 3.05
N TYR A 185 -15.51 -10.79 4.22
CA TYR A 185 -14.82 -11.22 5.43
C TYR A 185 -14.26 -12.66 5.32
N ARG A 186 -14.83 -13.47 4.43
CA ARG A 186 -14.30 -14.77 4.01
C ARG A 186 -13.28 -14.66 2.88
N PHE A 187 -12.76 -13.46 2.64
CA PHE A 187 -11.85 -13.12 1.54
C PHE A 187 -12.48 -13.23 0.16
N ASN A 188 -13.82 -13.17 0.10
CA ASN A 188 -14.56 -13.38 -1.13
C ASN A 188 -14.74 -12.07 -1.91
N TRP A 189 -13.96 -11.91 -2.97
CA TRP A 189 -14.05 -10.77 -3.89
C TRP A 189 -14.98 -11.07 -5.08
N PHE A 190 -16.04 -11.84 -4.86
CA PHE A 190 -16.95 -12.25 -5.92
C PHE A 190 -17.55 -11.04 -6.65
N GLY A 191 -17.47 -11.06 -7.97
CA GLY A 191 -17.94 -9.99 -8.84
C GLY A 191 -16.87 -8.97 -9.23
N ALA A 192 -15.76 -8.88 -8.48
CA ALA A 192 -14.65 -8.01 -8.85
C ALA A 192 -14.04 -8.44 -10.20
N PRO A 193 -13.60 -7.48 -11.04
CA PRO A 193 -12.88 -7.81 -12.27
C PRO A 193 -11.65 -8.67 -12.00
N ASP A 194 -11.54 -9.77 -12.74
CA ASP A 194 -10.41 -10.71 -12.68
C ASP A 194 -9.32 -10.38 -13.72
N VAL A 195 -9.40 -9.19 -14.33
CA VAL A 195 -8.48 -8.71 -15.35
C VAL A 195 -7.05 -8.57 -14.84
N TRP A 196 -6.09 -8.87 -15.70
CA TRP A 196 -4.65 -8.69 -15.43
C TRP A 196 -4.23 -7.22 -15.60
N GLY A 197 -4.60 -6.42 -14.61
CA GLY A 197 -4.52 -4.96 -14.64
C GLY A 197 -5.32 -4.34 -13.51
N GLY A 198 -5.76 -3.11 -13.72
CA GLY A 198 -6.60 -2.38 -12.77
C GLY A 198 -7.94 -1.96 -13.38
N TYR A 199 -8.92 -1.72 -12.50
CA TYR A 199 -10.22 -1.16 -12.88
C TYR A 199 -10.57 0.02 -11.98
N HIS A 200 -11.39 0.93 -12.48
CA HIS A 200 -12.02 1.96 -11.65
C HIS A 200 -13.23 1.35 -10.93
N PRO A 201 -13.30 1.35 -9.59
CA PRO A 201 -14.46 0.81 -8.89
C PRO A 201 -15.70 1.69 -9.02
N SER A 202 -16.89 1.11 -8.83
CA SER A 202 -18.14 1.84 -8.66
C SER A 202 -18.31 2.36 -7.25
N ARG A 203 -18.85 3.58 -7.10
CA ARG A 203 -19.19 4.18 -5.80
C ARG A 203 -20.25 3.42 -5.02
N VAL A 204 -21.07 2.63 -5.73
CA VAL A 204 -22.18 1.86 -5.15
C VAL A 204 -21.70 0.47 -4.72
N ASN A 205 -20.83 -0.16 -5.51
CA ASN A 205 -20.25 -1.45 -5.22
C ASN A 205 -18.83 -1.48 -5.81
N PHE A 206 -17.82 -1.41 -4.95
CA PHE A 206 -16.42 -1.35 -5.37
C PHE A 206 -15.91 -2.65 -6.00
N LEU A 207 -16.64 -3.76 -5.82
CA LEU A 207 -16.41 -5.03 -6.52
C LEU A 207 -16.92 -4.98 -7.96
N GLN A 208 -17.31 -3.82 -8.51
CA GLN A 208 -17.74 -3.68 -9.91
C GLN A 208 -17.03 -2.51 -10.57
N PRO A 209 -16.81 -2.55 -11.90
CA PRO A 209 -16.36 -1.39 -12.65
C PRO A 209 -17.30 -0.19 -12.48
N GLY A 210 -16.73 1.01 -12.47
CA GLY A 210 -17.43 2.28 -12.34
C GLY A 210 -16.58 3.46 -12.79
N ASP A 211 -16.82 4.62 -12.18
CA ASP A 211 -16.33 5.93 -12.62
C ASP A 211 -15.56 6.70 -11.53
N THR A 212 -15.17 6.02 -10.45
CA THR A 212 -14.25 6.60 -9.46
C THR A 212 -12.87 6.81 -10.08
N ARG A 213 -12.02 7.63 -9.45
CA ARG A 213 -10.71 8.00 -10.00
C ARG A 213 -9.63 7.01 -9.62
N ARG A 214 -9.79 6.33 -8.48
CA ARG A 214 -8.87 5.29 -7.98
C ARG A 214 -8.84 4.09 -8.92
N TYR A 215 -7.73 3.36 -8.92
CA TYR A 215 -7.65 2.03 -9.53
C TYR A 215 -7.56 0.94 -8.46
N ILE A 216 -8.28 -0.16 -8.65
CA ILE A 216 -8.10 -1.42 -7.91
C ILE A 216 -7.48 -2.47 -8.83
N TYR A 217 -6.39 -3.09 -8.39
CA TYR A 217 -5.62 -4.12 -9.09
C TYR A 217 -5.86 -5.49 -8.46
N ARG A 218 -6.00 -6.50 -9.32
CA ARG A 218 -6.07 -7.91 -8.90
C ARG A 218 -4.71 -8.35 -8.34
N CYS A 219 -4.69 -8.74 -7.07
CA CYS A 219 -3.54 -9.25 -6.35
C CYS A 219 -3.91 -10.51 -5.56
N ILE A 220 -3.41 -11.65 -6.03
CA ILE A 220 -3.69 -12.96 -5.42
C ILE A 220 -2.57 -13.39 -4.48
N ASP A 221 -2.84 -14.33 -3.60
CA ASP A 221 -1.80 -14.92 -2.78
C ASP A 221 -0.76 -15.60 -3.66
N TYR A 222 0.51 -15.47 -3.31
CA TYR A 222 1.47 -16.39 -3.87
C TYR A 222 1.32 -17.78 -3.26
N ARG A 223 1.21 -17.86 -1.93
CA ARG A 223 0.89 -19.12 -1.22
C ARG A 223 0.09 -18.91 0.05
N SER A 224 -1.12 -19.46 0.11
CA SER A 224 -1.94 -19.51 1.32
C SER A 224 -2.95 -20.65 1.31
N ARG A 225 -3.69 -20.80 2.42
CA ARG A 225 -4.81 -21.76 2.48
C ARG A 225 -5.94 -21.44 1.48
N TYR A 226 -6.01 -20.19 1.00
CA TYR A 226 -7.09 -19.71 0.15
C TYR A 226 -6.71 -19.67 -1.33
N ASN A 227 -5.55 -19.14 -1.70
CA ASN A 227 -5.12 -19.12 -3.09
C ASN A 227 -3.64 -19.46 -3.18
N ASP A 228 -3.24 -19.89 -4.36
CA ASP A 228 -1.84 -20.10 -4.72
C ASP A 228 -1.61 -19.53 -6.13
N MET A 229 -0.44 -18.93 -6.34
CA MET A 229 0.01 -18.54 -7.67
C MET A 229 0.50 -19.79 -8.40
N THR A 230 -0.18 -20.17 -9.48
CA THR A 230 0.17 -21.34 -10.30
C THR A 230 0.75 -20.95 -11.65
N GLU A 231 1.37 -21.91 -12.34
CA GLU A 231 1.85 -21.73 -13.71
C GLU A 231 0.71 -21.40 -14.68
N GLU A 232 -0.46 -22.00 -14.50
CA GLU A 232 -1.64 -21.71 -15.32
C GLU A 232 -2.06 -20.25 -15.16
N ILE A 233 -2.18 -19.77 -13.92
CA ILE A 233 -2.58 -18.39 -13.62
C ILE A 233 -1.55 -17.39 -14.18
N ALA A 234 -0.26 -17.64 -13.97
CA ALA A 234 0.79 -16.80 -14.52
C ALA A 234 0.78 -16.81 -16.05
N THR A 235 0.64 -17.99 -16.67
CA THR A 235 0.58 -18.15 -18.13
C THR A 235 -0.61 -17.41 -18.73
N GLU A 236 -1.79 -17.43 -18.09
CA GLU A 236 -2.96 -16.67 -18.53
C GLU A 236 -2.67 -15.17 -18.63
N CYS A 237 -1.97 -14.60 -17.63
CA CYS A 237 -1.57 -13.19 -17.66
C CYS A 237 -0.63 -12.86 -18.83
N PHE A 238 0.39 -13.70 -19.05
CA PHE A 238 1.37 -13.51 -20.12
C PHE A 238 0.72 -13.65 -21.50
N LEU A 239 -0.15 -14.65 -21.69
CA LEU A 239 -0.92 -14.81 -22.92
C LEU A 239 -1.90 -13.65 -23.15
N ALA A 240 -2.51 -13.11 -22.10
CA ALA A 240 -3.35 -11.92 -22.20
C ALA A 240 -2.57 -10.66 -22.62
N ALA A 241 -1.30 -10.52 -22.24
CA ALA A 241 -0.42 -9.46 -22.74
C ALA A 241 -0.07 -9.67 -24.22
N LYS A 242 0.25 -10.92 -24.59
CA LYS A 242 0.59 -11.29 -25.98
C LYS A 242 -0.55 -11.08 -26.95
N ALA A 243 -1.77 -11.36 -26.52
CA ALA A 243 -2.96 -11.38 -27.39
C ALA A 243 -3.29 -9.99 -27.97
N ASP A 244 -3.14 -8.92 -27.20
CA ASP A 244 -3.45 -7.55 -27.62
C ASP A 244 -2.26 -6.59 -27.63
N GLY A 245 -1.07 -7.06 -27.23
CA GLY A 245 0.15 -6.26 -27.20
C GLY A 245 0.14 -5.20 -26.10
N ARG A 246 -0.76 -5.28 -25.11
CA ARG A 246 -0.87 -4.30 -24.04
C ARG A 246 -0.13 -4.76 -22.78
N PRO A 247 0.41 -3.81 -21.99
CA PRO A 247 0.91 -4.10 -20.66
C PRO A 247 -0.14 -4.80 -19.80
N ARG A 248 0.30 -5.79 -19.02
CA ARG A 248 -0.50 -6.42 -17.97
C ARG A 248 0.18 -6.25 -16.63
N VAL A 249 -0.62 -6.23 -15.57
CA VAL A 249 -0.09 -6.25 -14.20
C VAL A 249 -0.41 -7.62 -13.60
N LEU A 250 0.66 -8.38 -13.31
CA LEU A 250 0.58 -9.59 -12.51
C LEU A 250 1.00 -9.20 -11.09
N SER A 251 0.05 -9.11 -10.18
CA SER A 251 0.37 -8.83 -8.78
C SER A 251 0.02 -9.99 -7.88
N PHE A 252 0.89 -10.23 -6.91
CA PHE A 252 0.69 -11.24 -5.89
C PHE A 252 1.29 -10.79 -4.58
N PHE A 253 0.89 -11.42 -3.49
CA PHE A 253 1.39 -11.06 -2.17
C PHE A 253 1.95 -12.20 -1.35
N SER A 254 2.94 -11.82 -0.53
CA SER A 254 3.60 -12.61 0.50
C SER A 254 3.57 -11.83 1.83
N HIS A 255 4.00 -12.45 2.92
CA HIS A 255 4.13 -11.80 4.23
C HIS A 255 5.56 -11.92 4.75
N ASP A 256 6.05 -10.88 5.42
CA ASP A 256 7.35 -10.86 6.09
C ASP A 256 7.36 -11.64 7.41
N THR A 257 6.18 -12.02 7.91
CA THR A 257 6.00 -12.83 9.13
C THR A 257 6.58 -14.24 9.04
N ARG A 258 7.12 -14.66 7.90
CA ARG A 258 7.71 -15.98 7.64
C ARG A 258 8.95 -15.86 6.76
N ASP A 259 9.70 -16.95 6.59
CA ASP A 259 10.84 -16.94 5.67
C ASP A 259 10.37 -16.73 4.23
N MET A 260 10.65 -15.56 3.67
CA MET A 260 10.24 -15.19 2.32
C MET A 260 11.11 -15.79 1.23
N ARG A 261 12.30 -16.34 1.55
CA ARG A 261 13.25 -16.81 0.55
C ARG A 261 12.69 -17.92 -0.34
N PRO A 262 12.15 -19.03 0.20
CA PRO A 262 11.64 -20.11 -0.64
C PRO A 262 10.53 -19.61 -1.58
N GLU A 263 9.61 -18.84 -1.03
CA GLU A 263 8.47 -18.27 -1.75
C GLU A 263 8.92 -17.36 -2.90
N THR A 264 9.89 -16.49 -2.64
CA THR A 264 10.44 -15.55 -3.63
C THR A 264 11.23 -16.28 -4.72
N TYR A 265 11.99 -17.33 -4.37
CA TYR A 265 12.81 -18.08 -5.34
C TYR A 265 11.93 -18.84 -6.32
N GLU A 266 10.89 -19.48 -5.79
CA GLU A 266 9.89 -20.15 -6.60
C GLU A 266 9.15 -19.13 -7.50
N ALA A 267 8.80 -17.94 -6.99
CA ALA A 267 8.12 -16.92 -7.78
C ALA A 267 8.97 -16.45 -8.97
N VAL A 268 10.24 -16.15 -8.74
CA VAL A 268 11.16 -15.73 -9.83
C VAL A 268 11.36 -16.87 -10.84
N ALA A 269 11.51 -18.11 -10.37
CA ALA A 269 11.65 -19.27 -11.24
C ALA A 269 10.40 -19.49 -12.12
N LEU A 270 9.21 -19.36 -11.52
CA LEU A 270 7.93 -19.43 -12.22
C LEU A 270 7.84 -18.36 -13.32
N LEU A 271 8.13 -17.10 -12.99
CA LEU A 271 8.09 -15.99 -13.93
C LEU A 271 9.04 -16.19 -15.11
N ARG A 272 10.25 -16.72 -14.86
CA ARG A 272 11.21 -17.07 -15.92
C ARG A 272 10.68 -18.17 -16.82
N ALA A 273 10.19 -19.27 -16.25
CA ALA A 273 9.65 -20.40 -17.01
C ALA A 273 8.47 -19.98 -17.90
N VAL A 274 7.51 -19.22 -17.34
CA VAL A 274 6.34 -18.73 -18.08
C VAL A 274 6.76 -17.74 -19.17
N SER A 275 7.74 -16.88 -18.91
CA SER A 275 8.29 -15.96 -19.91
C SER A 275 8.93 -16.71 -21.09
N GLU A 276 9.74 -17.74 -20.80
CA GLU A 276 10.35 -18.60 -21.83
C GLU A 276 9.29 -19.35 -22.64
N GLN A 277 8.28 -19.91 -21.98
CA GLN A 277 7.18 -20.63 -22.62
C GLN A 277 6.33 -19.75 -23.54
N THR A 278 6.00 -18.55 -23.09
CA THR A 278 5.08 -17.65 -23.83
C THR A 278 5.81 -16.73 -24.80
N GLY A 279 7.11 -16.52 -24.61
CA GLY A 279 7.92 -15.53 -25.33
C GLY A 279 7.58 -14.08 -24.97
N VAL A 280 6.90 -13.85 -23.85
CA VAL A 280 6.55 -12.51 -23.37
C VAL A 280 7.51 -12.12 -22.23
N PRO A 281 8.23 -11.00 -22.34
CA PRO A 281 9.11 -10.53 -21.28
C PRO A 281 8.31 -10.01 -20.09
N TRP A 282 8.95 -9.99 -18.93
CA TRP A 282 8.42 -9.40 -17.71
C TRP A 282 9.41 -8.44 -17.05
N ARG A 283 8.86 -7.51 -16.27
CA ARG A 283 9.59 -6.56 -15.43
C ARG A 283 9.14 -6.68 -13.99
N SER A 284 10.07 -6.73 -13.04
CA SER A 284 9.72 -6.42 -11.65
C SER A 284 9.56 -4.91 -11.51
N ALA A 285 8.47 -4.46 -10.91
CA ALA A 285 8.12 -3.04 -10.88
C ALA A 285 7.64 -2.60 -9.50
N THR A 286 7.79 -1.31 -9.23
CA THR A 286 7.05 -0.72 -8.13
C THR A 286 5.55 -0.69 -8.49
N ALA A 287 4.66 -0.71 -7.49
CA ALA A 287 3.22 -0.65 -7.70
C ALA A 287 2.81 0.59 -8.52
N VAL A 288 3.47 1.72 -8.27
CA VAL A 288 3.31 2.96 -9.04
C VAL A 288 3.79 2.83 -10.48
N ASP A 289 4.96 2.22 -10.72
CA ASP A 289 5.48 2.04 -12.09
C ASP A 289 4.58 1.10 -12.92
N ALA A 290 4.15 -0.02 -12.31
CA ALA A 290 3.23 -0.96 -12.94
C ALA A 290 1.88 -0.32 -13.25
N HIS A 291 1.36 0.49 -12.32
CA HIS A 291 0.16 1.30 -12.52
C HIS A 291 0.30 2.25 -13.70
N CYS A 292 1.37 3.05 -13.74
CA CYS A 292 1.61 4.01 -14.82
C CYS A 292 1.72 3.33 -16.19
N ALA A 293 2.42 2.20 -16.25
CA ALA A 293 2.57 1.43 -17.49
C ALA A 293 1.24 0.83 -17.98
N TYR A 294 0.42 0.31 -17.07
CA TYR A 294 -0.88 -0.26 -17.43
C TYR A 294 -1.91 0.79 -17.84
N ALA A 295 -2.01 1.87 -17.06
CA ALA A 295 -2.99 2.92 -17.27
C ALA A 295 -2.57 3.93 -18.35
N ASP A 296 -1.38 3.76 -18.95
CA ASP A 296 -0.77 4.69 -19.91
C ASP A 296 -0.70 6.13 -19.36
N ILE A 297 -0.29 6.24 -18.09
CA ILE A 297 -0.18 7.52 -17.38
C ILE A 297 1.29 7.93 -17.31
N THR A 298 1.60 9.11 -17.83
CA THR A 298 2.91 9.73 -17.63
C THR A 298 2.93 10.49 -16.30
N PRO A 299 3.84 10.16 -15.36
CA PRO A 299 4.00 10.91 -14.13
C PRO A 299 4.28 12.39 -14.39
N LYS A 300 3.51 13.27 -13.74
CA LYS A 300 3.70 14.72 -13.80
C LYS A 300 4.20 15.26 -12.46
N PRO A 301 5.04 16.31 -12.45
CA PRO A 301 5.42 16.98 -11.21
C PRO A 301 4.20 17.47 -10.44
N LEU A 302 4.31 17.40 -9.12
CA LEU A 302 3.31 17.85 -8.16
C LEU A 302 4.06 18.58 -7.04
N THR A 303 3.55 19.72 -6.59
CA THR A 303 4.14 20.45 -5.47
C THR A 303 3.06 20.95 -4.54
N VAL A 304 3.39 21.06 -3.26
CA VAL A 304 2.53 21.64 -2.24
C VAL A 304 3.32 22.66 -1.44
N ALA A 305 2.69 23.78 -1.13
CA ALA A 305 3.22 24.83 -0.30
C ALA A 305 2.20 25.23 0.78
N VAL A 306 2.70 25.52 1.97
CA VAL A 306 1.95 25.96 3.14
C VAL A 306 2.50 27.31 3.57
N SER A 307 1.59 28.27 3.78
CA SER A 307 1.93 29.61 4.25
C SER A 307 0.93 30.10 5.29
N ASP A 308 1.35 31.05 6.12
CA ASP A 308 0.47 31.66 7.11
C ASP A 308 -0.68 32.40 6.46
N ALA A 309 -1.86 32.35 7.09
CA ALA A 309 -3.05 33.07 6.68
C ALA A 309 -3.84 33.54 7.91
N ASP A 310 -4.76 34.50 7.71
CA ASP A 310 -5.60 34.97 8.81
C ASP A 310 -6.47 33.83 9.39
N GLY A 311 -6.28 33.56 10.68
CA GLY A 311 -6.95 32.48 11.42
C GLY A 311 -6.44 31.07 11.13
N GLY A 312 -5.30 30.90 10.45
CA GLY A 312 -4.69 29.59 10.21
C GLY A 312 -3.68 29.60 9.05
N PHE A 313 -3.89 28.72 8.06
CA PHE A 313 -2.90 28.47 7.01
C PHE A 313 -3.54 28.41 5.63
N GLN A 314 -2.80 28.83 4.61
CA GLN A 314 -3.11 28.58 3.21
C GLN A 314 -2.28 27.41 2.70
N ILE A 315 -2.91 26.57 1.88
CA ILE A 315 -2.30 25.43 1.22
C ILE A 315 -2.46 25.65 -0.29
N ASP A 316 -1.34 25.71 -1.01
CA ASP A 316 -1.29 25.84 -2.46
C ASP A 316 -0.74 24.53 -3.06
N VAL A 317 -1.50 23.94 -3.98
CA VAL A 317 -1.09 22.75 -4.74
C VAL A 317 -0.96 23.12 -6.20
N MET A 318 0.21 22.84 -6.78
CA MET A 318 0.47 23.01 -8.21
C MET A 318 0.62 21.65 -8.87
N GLY A 319 -0.25 21.36 -9.83
CA GLY A 319 -0.35 20.08 -10.52
C GLY A 319 -1.75 19.46 -10.38
N ASP A 320 -1.97 18.35 -11.07
CA ASP A 320 -3.25 17.63 -11.08
C ASP A 320 -3.35 16.68 -9.88
N ALA A 321 -3.86 17.17 -8.75
CA ALA A 321 -4.03 16.35 -7.55
C ALA A 321 -5.12 15.28 -7.73
N PHE A 322 -4.84 14.08 -7.23
CA PHE A 322 -5.81 13.02 -7.04
C PHE A 322 -6.76 13.36 -5.90
N GLN A 323 -6.29 13.79 -4.74
CA GLN A 323 -7.19 14.09 -3.62
C GLN A 323 -8.05 15.31 -3.94
N LEU A 324 -9.36 15.25 -3.61
CA LEU A 324 -10.24 16.43 -3.70
C LEU A 324 -9.93 17.45 -2.59
N ILE A 325 -9.46 16.95 -1.46
CA ILE A 325 -9.02 17.73 -0.30
C ILE A 325 -7.65 17.15 0.10
N PRO A 326 -6.57 17.96 0.14
CA PRO A 326 -5.26 17.50 0.58
C PRO A 326 -5.33 16.80 1.94
N PHE A 327 -4.49 15.78 2.14
CA PHE A 327 -4.38 15.16 3.45
C PHE A 327 -3.57 16.09 4.34
N VAL A 328 -4.22 16.69 5.34
CA VAL A 328 -3.58 17.57 6.31
C VAL A 328 -3.46 16.85 7.65
N ALA A 329 -2.23 16.67 8.12
CA ALA A 329 -1.90 16.11 9.42
C ALA A 329 -1.53 17.23 10.40
N ALA A 330 -1.97 17.11 11.65
CA ALA A 330 -1.52 17.98 12.72
C ALA A 330 -1.21 17.20 13.99
N GLU A 331 -0.16 17.62 14.68
CA GLU A 331 0.10 17.29 16.09
C GLU A 331 -0.46 18.44 16.93
N LEU A 332 -1.32 18.11 17.88
CA LEU A 332 -1.92 19.06 18.82
C LEU A 332 -1.04 19.22 20.06
N ARG A 333 -1.21 20.33 20.79
CA ARG A 333 -0.44 20.59 22.02
C ARG A 333 -0.58 19.52 23.12
N ASP A 334 -1.67 18.77 23.11
CA ASP A 334 -1.90 17.66 24.03
C ASP A 334 -1.27 16.32 23.55
N GLY A 335 -0.49 16.35 22.47
CA GLY A 335 0.23 15.21 21.90
C GLY A 335 -0.61 14.33 20.99
N ARG A 336 -1.89 14.66 20.75
CA ARG A 336 -2.73 13.91 19.80
C ARG A 336 -2.39 14.26 18.36
N PHE A 337 -2.53 13.27 17.48
CA PHE A 337 -2.41 13.43 16.04
C PHE A 337 -3.80 13.40 15.41
N ALA A 338 -4.04 14.29 14.45
CA ALA A 338 -5.33 14.39 13.78
C ALA A 338 -5.17 14.68 12.29
N ARG A 339 -6.12 14.18 11.49
CA ARG A 339 -6.38 14.69 10.15
C ARG A 339 -7.27 15.94 10.25
N LEU A 340 -6.85 17.02 9.61
CA LEU A 340 -7.61 18.25 9.47
C LEU A 340 -8.19 18.36 8.04
N PHE A 341 -9.27 19.14 7.89
CA PHE A 341 -10.01 19.26 6.64
C PHE A 341 -10.05 20.72 6.20
N PRO A 342 -9.11 21.16 5.33
CA PRO A 342 -9.08 22.53 4.86
C PRO A 342 -10.20 22.75 3.83
N ARG A 343 -10.71 23.99 3.74
CA ARG A 343 -11.80 24.37 2.83
C ARG A 343 -11.23 24.85 1.49
N PRO A 344 -11.79 24.44 0.34
CA PRO A 344 -11.32 24.92 -0.95
C PRO A 344 -11.54 26.43 -1.09
N SER A 345 -10.51 27.15 -1.52
CA SER A 345 -10.56 28.58 -1.88
C SER A 345 -10.40 28.82 -3.38
N GLY A 346 -10.26 27.75 -4.18
CA GLY A 346 -10.25 27.75 -5.64
C GLY A 346 -8.85 27.72 -6.24
N GLY A 347 -8.72 27.19 -7.47
CA GLY A 347 -7.46 27.19 -8.23
C GLY A 347 -6.33 26.38 -7.59
N GLY A 348 -6.64 25.21 -7.00
CA GLY A 348 -5.65 24.39 -6.30
C GLY A 348 -5.24 24.99 -4.95
N ARG A 349 -6.12 25.77 -4.32
CA ARG A 349 -5.88 26.36 -3.00
C ARG A 349 -6.92 25.92 -1.98
N TRP A 350 -6.46 25.75 -0.75
CA TRP A 350 -7.30 25.48 0.41
C TRP A 350 -6.90 26.38 1.58
N LYS A 351 -7.89 26.74 2.40
CA LYS A 351 -7.70 27.45 3.66
C LYS A 351 -7.95 26.49 4.81
N LEU A 352 -6.96 26.35 5.69
CA LEU A 352 -7.09 25.64 6.95
C LEU A 352 -7.33 26.66 8.07
N GLU A 353 -8.48 26.60 8.72
CA GLU A 353 -8.79 27.41 9.89
C GLU A 353 -8.49 26.59 11.16
N THR A 354 -7.75 27.16 12.10
CA THR A 354 -7.39 26.45 13.34
C THR A 354 -8.46 26.57 14.42
N PHE A 355 -9.37 27.56 14.30
CA PHE A 355 -10.41 27.86 15.31
C PHE A 355 -9.85 27.98 16.74
N GLY A 356 -8.63 28.50 16.87
CA GLY A 356 -7.96 28.65 18.17
C GLY A 356 -7.33 27.37 18.71
N GLN A 357 -7.29 26.28 17.93
CA GLN A 357 -6.50 25.10 18.28
C GLN A 357 -5.01 25.43 18.19
N GLU A 358 -4.27 25.09 19.25
CA GLU A 358 -2.82 25.20 19.28
C GLU A 358 -2.19 23.96 18.66
N LEU A 359 -1.60 24.14 17.47
CA LEU A 359 -0.87 23.10 16.75
C LEU A 359 0.61 23.14 17.14
N VAL A 360 1.24 21.97 17.21
CA VAL A 360 2.69 21.78 17.42
C VAL A 360 3.40 21.57 16.09
N SER A 361 2.80 20.79 15.21
CA SER A 361 3.31 20.54 13.87
C SER A 361 2.15 20.38 12.88
N LEU A 362 2.43 20.69 11.62
CA LEU A 362 1.49 20.63 10.51
C LEU A 362 2.18 19.99 9.31
N GLY A 363 1.48 19.10 8.63
CA GLY A 363 1.95 18.40 7.45
C GLY A 363 0.85 18.35 6.42
N VAL A 364 1.20 18.54 5.15
CA VAL A 364 0.26 18.40 4.03
C VAL A 364 0.84 17.43 3.04
N ALA A 365 0.03 16.48 2.57
CA ALA A 365 0.37 15.55 1.52
C ALA A 365 -0.71 15.50 0.45
N VAL A 366 -0.25 15.30 -0.78
CA VAL A 366 -1.08 15.21 -1.98
C VAL A 366 -0.37 14.29 -2.97
N SER A 367 -1.12 13.44 -3.66
CA SER A 367 -0.65 12.58 -4.74
C SER A 367 -1.40 12.92 -6.02
N ASN A 368 -0.85 12.63 -7.19
CA ASN A 368 -1.60 12.67 -8.45
C ASN A 368 -2.08 11.27 -8.86
N ALA A 369 -2.83 11.20 -9.96
CA ALA A 369 -3.34 9.93 -10.48
C ALA A 369 -2.23 8.94 -10.84
N ALA A 370 -1.01 9.42 -11.16
CA ALA A 370 0.15 8.58 -11.44
C ALA A 370 0.82 8.02 -10.17
N GLY A 371 0.44 8.48 -8.97
CA GLY A 371 1.10 8.12 -7.72
C GLY A 371 2.33 8.96 -7.36
N VAL A 372 2.59 10.08 -8.06
CA VAL A 372 3.59 11.06 -7.61
C VAL A 372 3.04 11.77 -6.38
N THR A 373 3.79 11.74 -5.27
CA THR A 373 3.40 12.38 -4.00
C THR A 373 4.25 13.62 -3.74
N ALA A 374 3.59 14.71 -3.36
CA ALA A 374 4.19 15.93 -2.86
C ALA A 374 3.77 16.15 -1.41
N LEU A 375 4.69 16.62 -0.59
CA LEU A 375 4.43 16.92 0.81
C LEU A 375 5.20 18.13 1.31
N GLN A 376 4.70 18.74 2.37
CA GLN A 376 5.44 19.72 3.16
C GLN A 376 5.05 19.57 4.63
N CYS A 377 6.06 19.48 5.49
CA CYS A 377 5.90 19.39 6.94
C CYS A 377 6.61 20.57 7.62
N GLY A 378 6.13 20.94 8.80
CA GLY A 378 6.71 22.05 9.57
C GLY A 378 6.24 22.09 11.02
N ARG A 379 6.95 22.87 11.83
CA ARG A 379 6.55 23.21 13.19
C ARG A 379 5.64 24.43 13.17
N VAL A 380 4.70 24.49 14.11
CA VAL A 380 3.89 25.69 14.34
C VAL A 380 4.38 26.34 15.63
N VAL A 381 4.89 27.57 15.54
CA VAL A 381 5.43 28.34 16.67
C VAL A 381 4.70 29.67 16.73
N ASP A 382 4.08 29.96 17.87
CA ASP A 382 3.30 31.19 18.08
C ASP A 382 2.27 31.44 16.95
N GLY A 383 1.66 30.37 16.43
CA GLY A 383 0.67 30.41 15.36
C GLY A 383 1.24 30.54 13.93
N SER A 384 2.56 30.59 13.77
CA SER A 384 3.24 30.70 12.46
C SER A 384 3.85 29.38 12.03
N PHE A 385 3.78 29.06 10.73
CA PHE A 385 4.32 27.83 10.15
C PHE A 385 5.80 27.97 9.77
N HIS A 386 6.61 27.05 10.28
CA HIS A 386 8.03 26.95 9.98
C HIS A 386 8.30 25.61 9.30
N ALA A 387 8.48 25.65 7.98
CA ALA A 387 8.80 24.47 7.18
C ALA A 387 10.07 23.80 7.68
N VAL A 388 10.04 22.47 7.79
CA VAL A 388 11.22 21.63 8.02
C VAL A 388 11.62 21.07 6.65
N SER A 389 12.89 21.18 6.29
CA SER A 389 13.40 20.51 5.09
C SER A 389 13.24 19.00 5.27
N ALA A 390 12.54 18.37 4.32
CA ALA A 390 12.42 16.92 4.23
C ALA A 390 13.78 16.24 4.07
#